data_AF-A0A429XAJ5-F1
#
_entry.id   AF-A0A429XAJ5-F1
#
_cell.length_a   1.000
_cell.length_b   1.000
_cell.length_c   1.000
_cell.angle_alpha   90.00
_cell.angle_beta   90.00
_cell.angle_gamma   90.00
#
_symmetry.space_group_name_H-M   'P 1'
#
loop_
_entity.id
_entity.type
_entity.pdbx_description
1 polymer ?
#
loop_
_entity_poly.entity_id
_entity_poly.type
_entity_poly.pdbx_seq_one_letter_code
_entity_poly.pdbx_strand_id
1 'polypeptide(L)'
;MGYVNACQVIRKFVKRMQGVMIERLDFRTLIEKYDSEEAFFYVDPPYAGREKSYAGGFTLEDHYELGELLNSARGKVILSYYDDPIIAEIYGHWNIERHSAFKQAVGGQNVGGLAEELLIMNYETRQLSLFD
;
A
#
# COMPACT_ATOMS: atom_id res chain seq x y z
N MET A 1 -11.72 12.04 20.08
CA MET A 1 -12.34 10.72 19.78
C MET A 1 -12.07 9.81 20.97
N GLY A 2 -13.11 9.43 21.70
CA GLY A 2 -12.98 8.65 22.94
C GLY A 2 -12.58 7.19 22.65
N TYR A 3 -11.86 6.58 23.58
CA TYR A 3 -11.52 5.16 23.59
C TYR A 3 -12.78 4.32 23.35
N VAL A 4 -12.91 3.74 22.14
CA VAL A 4 -13.89 2.68 21.91
C VAL A 4 -13.34 1.44 22.61
N ASN A 5 -14.13 0.86 23.52
CA ASN A 5 -13.69 -0.30 24.27
C ASN A 5 -13.32 -1.44 23.30
N ALA A 6 -12.11 -2.00 23.41
CA ALA A 6 -11.61 -3.07 22.55
C ALA A 6 -12.59 -4.26 22.45
N CYS A 7 -13.32 -4.57 23.53
CA CYS A 7 -14.34 -5.60 23.57
C CYS A 7 -15.55 -5.32 22.66
N GLN A 8 -15.84 -4.05 22.36
CA GLN A 8 -16.90 -3.66 21.42
C GLN A 8 -16.45 -3.79 19.96
N VAL A 9 -15.16 -3.56 19.68
CA VAL A 9 -14.58 -3.64 18.32
C VAL A 9 -14.31 -5.08 17.92
N ILE A 10 -13.89 -5.94 18.86
CA ILE A 10 -13.43 -7.29 18.55
C ILE A 10 -14.49 -8.14 17.84
N ARG A 11 -15.78 -8.01 18.19
CA ARG A 11 -16.85 -8.76 17.52
C ARG A 11 -16.99 -8.38 16.05
N LYS A 12 -16.86 -7.09 15.72
CA LYS A 12 -16.91 -6.62 14.33
C LYS A 12 -15.66 -7.05 13.57
N PHE A 13 -14.50 -6.95 14.21
CA PHE A 13 -13.22 -7.40 13.65
C PHE A 13 -13.26 -8.90 13.32
N VAL A 14 -13.68 -9.75 14.26
CA VAL A 14 -13.81 -11.20 14.05
C VAL A 14 -14.67 -11.51 12.83
N LYS A 15 -15.83 -10.86 12.68
CA LYS A 15 -16.69 -11.03 11.51
C LYS A 15 -15.99 -10.62 10.20
N ARG A 16 -15.28 -9.48 10.19
CA ARG A 16 -14.56 -8.99 9.00
C ARG A 16 -13.38 -9.89 8.60
N MET A 17 -12.77 -10.55 9.57
CA MET A 17 -11.63 -11.45 9.37
C MET A 17 -12.05 -12.88 9.02
N GLN A 18 -13.35 -13.19 8.98
CA GLN A 18 -13.82 -14.50 8.50
C GLN A 18 -13.36 -14.71 7.05
N GLY A 19 -12.68 -15.83 6.80
CA GLY A 19 -12.12 -16.15 5.48
C GLY A 19 -10.80 -15.44 5.16
N VAL A 20 -10.25 -14.63 6.07
CA VAL A 20 -8.93 -14.00 5.88
C VAL A 20 -7.84 -14.94 6.37
N MET A 21 -6.85 -15.20 5.52
CA MET A 21 -5.62 -15.89 5.91
C MET A 21 -4.52 -14.87 6.20
N ILE A 22 -3.80 -15.07 7.30
CA ILE A 22 -2.68 -14.22 7.70
C ILE A 22 -1.41 -15.04 7.58
N GLU A 23 -0.49 -14.60 6.73
CA GLU A 23 0.81 -15.24 6.55
C GLU A 23 1.94 -14.27 6.91
N ARG A 24 2.98 -14.81 7.55
CA ARG A 24 4.22 -14.09 7.85
C ARG A 24 5.31 -14.65 6.94
N LEU A 25 5.36 -14.13 5.72
CA LEU A 25 6.29 -14.56 4.67
C LEU A 25 6.92 -13.34 4.01
N ASP A 26 8.03 -13.56 3.30
CA ASP A 26 8.65 -12.55 2.46
C ASP A 26 7.74 -12.19 1.28
N PHE A 27 7.75 -10.94 0.82
CA PHE A 27 6.90 -10.49 -0.27
C PHE A 27 7.19 -11.25 -1.57
N ARG A 28 8.45 -11.66 -1.79
CA ARG A 28 8.86 -12.45 -2.97
C ARG A 28 8.06 -13.74 -3.04
N THR A 29 7.98 -14.46 -1.91
CA THR A 29 7.23 -15.70 -1.81
C THR A 29 5.72 -15.47 -1.92
N LEU A 30 5.20 -14.39 -1.31
CA LEU A 30 3.76 -14.10 -1.34
C LEU A 30 3.27 -13.75 -2.74
N ILE A 31 3.98 -12.87 -3.46
CA ILE A 31 3.59 -12.45 -4.80
C ILE A 31 3.62 -13.67 -5.74
N GLU A 32 4.72 -14.44 -5.74
CA GLU A 32 4.84 -15.64 -6.58
C GLU A 32 3.73 -16.67 -6.29
N LYS A 33 3.41 -16.89 -5.01
CA LYS A 33 2.40 -17.87 -4.59
C LYS A 33 0.98 -17.48 -5.00
N TYR A 34 0.65 -16.18 -4.98
CA TYR A 34 -0.72 -15.70 -5.19
C TYR A 34 -0.98 -15.10 -6.56
N ASP A 35 0.05 -14.82 -7.34
CA ASP A 35 -0.12 -14.18 -8.64
C ASP A 35 -0.97 -15.06 -9.58
N SER A 36 -2.01 -14.44 -10.13
CA SER A 36 -2.93 -15.02 -11.09
C SER A 36 -3.73 -13.90 -11.75
N GLU A 37 -4.35 -14.18 -12.89
CA GLU A 37 -5.20 -13.21 -13.60
C GLU A 37 -6.37 -12.69 -12.74
N GLU A 38 -6.81 -13.48 -11.75
CA GLU A 38 -7.89 -13.12 -10.82
C GLU A 38 -7.39 -12.45 -9.53
N ALA A 39 -6.07 -12.40 -9.32
CA ALA A 39 -5.48 -11.82 -8.12
C ALA A 39 -5.62 -10.30 -8.12
N PHE A 40 -5.82 -9.75 -6.93
CA PHE A 40 -5.74 -8.32 -6.68
C PHE A 40 -4.82 -8.07 -5.49
N PHE A 41 -3.73 -7.34 -5.74
CA PHE A 41 -2.72 -6.99 -4.75
C PHE A 41 -2.92 -5.54 -4.31
N TYR A 42 -3.16 -5.36 -3.00
CA TYR A 42 -2.95 -4.07 -2.35
C TYR A 42 -1.60 -4.15 -1.61
N VAL A 43 -0.68 -3.26 -1.99
CA VAL A 43 0.70 -3.29 -1.50
C VAL A 43 1.04 -1.96 -0.83
N ASP A 44 1.39 -2.03 0.46
CA ASP A 44 1.76 -0.90 1.31
C ASP A 44 3.14 -1.18 1.95
N PRO A 45 4.23 -1.07 1.16
CA PRO A 45 5.57 -1.41 1.63
C PRO A 45 6.13 -0.28 2.50
N PRO A 46 7.22 -0.52 3.26
CA PRO A 46 7.97 0.56 3.91
C PRO A 46 8.31 1.64 2.90
N TYR A 47 7.99 2.90 3.20
CA TYR A 47 8.17 3.98 2.23
C TYR A 47 9.64 4.36 2.03
N ALA A 48 10.02 4.63 0.78
CA ALA A 48 11.36 5.08 0.39
C ALA A 48 11.81 6.28 1.25
N GLY A 49 13.04 6.23 1.74
CA GLY A 49 13.63 7.22 2.65
C GLY A 49 13.05 7.22 4.08
N ARG A 50 12.09 6.34 4.39
CA ARG A 50 11.45 6.18 5.70
C ARG A 50 11.49 4.75 6.24
N GLU A 51 12.27 3.87 5.64
CA GLU A 51 12.38 2.44 5.94
C GLU A 51 12.72 2.20 7.42
N LYS A 52 13.53 3.08 8.02
CA LYS A 52 13.90 3.04 9.46
C LYS A 52 12.71 3.16 10.42
N SER A 53 11.56 3.63 9.94
CA SER A 53 10.32 3.72 10.72
C SER A 53 9.60 2.37 10.81
N TYR A 54 10.02 1.37 10.03
CA TYR A 54 9.41 0.06 9.93
C TYR A 54 10.37 -1.01 10.46
N ALA A 55 9.83 -2.00 11.17
CA ALA A 55 10.58 -3.18 11.53
C ALA A 55 10.73 -4.10 10.30
N GLY A 56 11.84 -4.83 10.18
CA GLY A 56 12.03 -5.82 9.13
C GLY A 56 13.19 -5.55 8.17
N GLY A 57 13.81 -4.37 8.23
CA GLY A 57 15.05 -4.10 7.51
C GLY A 57 14.90 -3.99 5.99
N PHE A 58 13.74 -3.53 5.51
CA PHE A 58 13.48 -3.27 4.09
C PHE A 58 14.50 -2.27 3.54
N THR A 59 15.11 -2.61 2.42
CA THR A 59 16.23 -1.89 1.81
C THR A 59 15.81 -1.21 0.52
N LEU A 60 16.69 -0.36 -0.02
CA LEU A 60 16.53 0.19 -1.36
C LEU A 60 16.44 -0.91 -2.43
N GLU A 61 17.23 -1.97 -2.29
CA GLU A 61 17.19 -3.11 -3.22
C GLU A 61 15.83 -3.81 -3.19
N ASP A 62 15.23 -3.95 -2.00
CA ASP A 62 13.89 -4.55 -1.87
C ASP A 62 12.81 -3.72 -2.60
N HIS A 63 12.98 -2.40 -2.74
CA HIS A 63 12.07 -1.58 -3.55
C HIS A 63 12.15 -1.96 -5.04
N TYR A 64 13.37 -2.13 -5.56
CA TYR A 64 13.59 -2.51 -6.96
C TYR A 64 13.07 -3.93 -7.21
N GLU A 65 13.39 -4.90 -6.35
CA GLU A 65 12.91 -6.28 -6.48
C GLU A 65 11.38 -6.38 -6.37
N LEU A 66 10.77 -5.61 -5.46
CA LEU A 66 9.31 -5.49 -5.39
C LEU A 66 8.74 -4.95 -6.71
N GLY A 67 9.37 -3.92 -7.26
CA GLY A 67 9.03 -3.35 -8.56
C GLY A 67 9.08 -4.37 -9.69
N GLU A 68 10.16 -5.14 -9.79
CA GLU A 68 10.32 -6.19 -10.80
C GLU A 68 9.19 -7.22 -10.74
N LEU A 69 8.88 -7.72 -9.53
CA LEU A 69 7.82 -8.70 -9.33
C LEU A 69 6.44 -8.14 -9.68
N LEU A 70 6.13 -6.92 -9.24
CA LEU A 70 4.82 -6.31 -9.48
C LEU A 70 4.62 -5.87 -10.94
N ASN A 71 5.67 -5.40 -11.62
CA ASN A 71 5.64 -5.11 -13.05
C ASN A 71 5.43 -6.37 -13.90
N SER A 72 5.79 -7.54 -13.37
CA SER A 72 5.63 -8.84 -14.03
C SER A 72 4.35 -9.58 -13.59
N ALA A 73 3.60 -9.03 -12.64
CA ALA A 73 2.42 -9.69 -12.10
C ALA A 73 1.29 -9.77 -13.13
N ARG A 74 0.61 -10.92 -13.19
CA ARG A 74 -0.62 -11.11 -13.98
C ARG A 74 -1.82 -10.42 -13.32
N GLY A 75 -1.83 -10.41 -12.00
CA GLY A 75 -2.89 -9.79 -11.21
C GLY A 75 -2.92 -8.27 -11.31
N LYS A 76 -4.04 -7.70 -10.87
CA LYS A 76 -4.16 -6.25 -10.67
C LYS A 76 -3.41 -5.83 -9.43
N VAL A 77 -2.72 -4.69 -9.50
CA VAL A 77 -1.92 -4.16 -8.39
C VAL A 77 -2.31 -2.70 -8.13
N ILE A 78 -2.45 -2.37 -6.85
CA ILE A 78 -2.48 -1.01 -6.35
C ILE A 78 -1.42 -0.84 -5.25
N LEU A 79 -0.63 0.22 -5.35
CA LEU A 79 0.46 0.58 -4.44
C LEU A 79 0.13 1.89 -3.74
N SER A 80 0.55 1.99 -2.48
CA SER A 80 0.55 3.24 -1.72
C SER A 80 2.00 3.71 -1.50
N TYR A 81 2.30 4.96 -1.81
CA TYR A 81 3.61 5.59 -1.59
C TYR A 81 3.49 7.10 -1.38
N TYR A 82 4.59 7.75 -0.99
CA TYR A 82 4.75 9.20 -1.19
C TYR A 82 5.52 9.45 -2.50
N ASP A 83 5.41 10.67 -3.01
CA ASP A 83 6.23 11.10 -4.14
C ASP A 83 7.73 10.99 -3.80
N ASP A 84 8.46 10.24 -4.62
CA ASP A 84 9.87 9.95 -4.48
C ASP A 84 10.47 9.57 -5.84
N PRO A 85 11.70 10.03 -6.19
CA PRO A 85 12.33 9.72 -7.47
C PRO A 85 12.45 8.22 -7.78
N ILE A 86 12.71 7.38 -6.76
CA ILE A 86 12.84 5.92 -6.94
C ILE A 86 11.48 5.31 -7.31
N ILE A 87 10.41 5.77 -6.67
CA ILE A 87 9.06 5.28 -6.95
C ILE A 87 8.61 5.74 -8.35
N ALA A 88 8.97 6.96 -8.75
CA ALA A 88 8.74 7.45 -10.11
C ALA A 88 9.54 6.66 -11.16
N GLU A 89 10.77 6.25 -10.85
CA GLU A 89 11.58 5.39 -11.72
C GLU A 89 10.93 4.02 -11.94
N ILE A 90 10.51 3.36 -10.85
CA ILE A 90 10.00 1.99 -10.90
C ILE A 90 8.59 1.92 -11.51
N TYR A 91 7.69 2.84 -11.11
CA TYR A 91 6.26 2.77 -11.42
C TYR A 91 5.73 3.95 -12.24
N GLY A 92 6.59 4.85 -12.74
CA GLY A 92 6.16 6.06 -13.46
C GLY A 92 5.36 5.82 -14.73
N HIS A 93 5.34 4.58 -15.24
CA HIS A 93 4.57 4.16 -16.40
C HIS A 93 3.17 3.62 -16.04
N TRP A 94 2.83 3.51 -14.75
CA TRP A 94 1.52 3.11 -14.26
C TRP A 94 0.58 4.31 -14.12
N ASN A 95 -0.70 4.03 -13.84
CA ASN A 95 -1.66 5.08 -13.53
C ASN A 95 -1.43 5.60 -12.10
N ILE A 96 -1.25 6.90 -11.93
CA ILE A 96 -0.94 7.52 -10.63
C ILE A 96 -2.02 8.55 -10.27
N GLU A 97 -2.69 8.32 -9.14
CA GLU A 97 -3.57 9.29 -8.50
C GLU A 97 -2.89 9.94 -7.30
N ARG A 98 -3.05 11.26 -7.17
CA ARG A 98 -2.46 12.07 -6.09
C ARG A 98 -3.55 12.50 -5.12
N HIS A 99 -3.33 12.24 -3.85
CA HIS A 99 -4.27 12.57 -2.77
C HIS A 99 -3.55 13.38 -1.70
N SER A 100 -4.01 14.60 -1.44
CA SER A 100 -3.45 15.42 -0.36
C SER A 100 -4.02 15.00 0.99
N ALA A 101 -3.15 14.53 1.89
CA ALA A 101 -3.49 14.18 3.26
C ALA A 101 -2.83 15.15 4.24
N PHE A 102 -3.58 15.60 5.25
CA PHE A 102 -3.00 16.32 6.38
C PHE A 102 -2.32 15.32 7.32
N LYS A 103 -0.98 15.38 7.44
CA LYS A 103 -0.28 14.58 8.45
C LYS A 103 -0.55 15.15 9.84
N GLN A 104 -1.11 14.34 10.72
CA GLN A 104 -1.03 14.62 12.16
C GLN A 104 0.40 14.36 12.61
N ALA A 105 1.05 15.40 13.14
CA ALA A 105 2.38 15.27 13.72
C ALA A 105 2.31 14.37 14.97
N VAL A 106 2.91 13.19 14.91
CA VAL A 106 3.16 12.37 16.10
C VAL A 106 4.30 13.05 16.87
N GLY A 107 3.99 13.68 18.02
CA GLY A 107 5.01 14.30 18.88
C GLY A 107 4.90 15.81 19.13
N GLY A 108 3.70 16.41 19.02
CA GLY A 108 3.41 17.71 19.65
C GLY A 108 4.11 18.95 19.05
N GLN A 109 4.87 18.82 17.95
CA GLN A 109 5.31 19.97 17.18
C GLN A 109 4.30 20.28 16.08
N ASN A 110 3.64 21.42 16.20
CA ASN A 110 2.70 21.97 15.23
C ASN A 110 3.41 22.40 13.93
N VAL A 111 3.80 21.41 13.12
CA VAL A 111 4.00 21.62 11.68
C VAL A 111 3.25 20.48 11.00
N GLY A 112 1.92 20.60 10.94
CA GLY A 112 1.11 19.73 10.10
C GLY A 112 1.51 19.97 8.65
N GLY A 113 2.38 19.12 8.12
CA GLY A 113 2.73 19.12 6.72
C GLY A 113 1.60 18.51 5.91
N LEU A 114 1.19 19.18 4.83
CA LEU A 114 0.50 18.48 3.76
C LEU A 114 1.46 17.42 3.22
N ALA A 115 1.01 16.17 3.17
CA ALA A 115 1.72 15.13 2.47
C ALA A 115 0.85 14.66 1.31
N GLU A 116 1.47 14.52 0.14
CA GLU A 116 0.81 14.00 -1.04
C GLU A 116 1.05 12.50 -1.11
N GLU A 117 -0.01 11.73 -0.89
CA GLU A 117 0.00 10.27 -1.03
C GLU A 117 -0.35 9.90 -2.47
N LEU A 118 0.41 8.95 -3.01
CA LEU A 118 0.24 8.40 -4.34
C LEU A 118 -0.48 7.06 -4.24
N LEU A 119 -1.54 6.89 -5.02
CA LEU A 119 -2.09 5.58 -5.36
C LEU A 119 -1.65 5.23 -6.78
N ILE A 120 -0.89 4.15 -6.93
CA ILE A 120 -0.24 3.77 -8.19
C ILE A 120 -0.78 2.41 -8.65
N MET A 121 -1.30 2.31 -9.88
CA MET A 121 -2.11 1.17 -10.35
C MET A 121 -1.68 0.68 -11.74
N ASN A 122 -1.53 -0.64 -11.90
CA ASN A 122 -1.16 -1.27 -13.18
C ASN A 122 -2.34 -1.46 -14.16
N TYR A 123 -3.52 -0.97 -13.80
CA TYR A 123 -4.75 -1.08 -14.59
C TYR A 123 -5.41 0.29 -14.76
N GLU A 124 -6.21 0.44 -15.82
CA GLU A 124 -6.99 1.67 -16.06
C GLU A 124 -8.01 1.89 -14.95
N THR A 125 -7.96 3.07 -14.32
CA THR A 125 -9.00 3.55 -13.42
C THR A 125 -10.15 4.11 -14.25
N ARG A 126 -11.01 3.24 -14.78
CA ARG A 126 -12.29 3.69 -15.31
C ARG A 126 -13.21 3.97 -14.14
N GLN A 127 -13.46 5.25 -13.89
CA GLN A 127 -14.64 5.62 -13.14
C GLN A 127 -15.84 5.13 -13.95
N LEU A 128 -16.51 4.09 -13.47
CA LEU A 128 -17.80 3.69 -14.01
C LEU A 128 -18.72 4.90 -13.88
N SER A 129 -19.10 5.50 -15.01
CA SER A 129 -20.13 6.51 -14.98
C SER A 129 -21.42 5.80 -14.56
N LEU A 130 -22.26 6.45 -13.78
CA LEU A 130 -23.56 5.88 -13.36
C LEU A 130 -24.49 5.63 -14.57
N PHE A 131 -24.07 5.99 -15.78
CA PHE A 131 -24.82 5.99 -17.01
C PHE A 131 -24.19 5.14 -18.13
N ASP A 132 -23.16 4.33 -17.80
CA ASP A 132 -22.63 3.31 -18.71
C ASP A 132 -23.42 2.00 -18.61
#